data_AF-A0A5B1R5L5-F1
#
_entry.id   AF-A0A5B1R5L5-F1
#
_cell.length_a   1.000
_cell.length_b   1.000
_cell.length_c   1.000
_cell.angle_alpha   90.00
_cell.angle_beta   90.00
_cell.angle_gamma   90.00
#
_symmetry.space_group_name_H-M   'P 1'
#
loop_
_entity.id
_entity.type
_entity.pdbx_description
1 polymer ?
#
loop_
_entity_poly.entity_id
_entity_poly.type
_entity_poly.pdbx_seq_one_letter_code
_entity_poly.pdbx_strand_id
1 'polypeptide(L)'
;QAGLGATAFKARALPLHVNLTHTPPSIPDEETAPAANADPGFIGTTSLLPTTFNTGSYGWKGSKRITLELPNPDGGDDKEKVHVMLTINATVMGSKQTKDEGPKEEAGENGEAAEAPEQPEAATAEEEEADKEEAEAKGETTA
;
A
#
# COMPACT_ATOMS: atom_id res chain seq x y z
N GLN A 1 -12.38 5.21 31.88
CA GLN A 1 -11.99 6.55 31.40
C GLN A 1 -10.55 6.46 30.92
N ALA A 2 -10.22 6.94 29.72
CA ALA A 2 -8.83 7.03 29.32
C ALA A 2 -8.20 8.25 30.02
N GLY A 3 -7.17 8.04 30.83
CA GLY A 3 -6.54 9.09 31.63
C GLY A 3 -5.61 10.03 30.84
N LEU A 4 -5.59 9.93 29.51
CA LEU A 4 -4.66 10.65 28.62
C LEU A 4 -5.42 11.55 27.64
N GLY A 5 -4.92 12.77 27.42
CA GLY A 5 -5.43 13.67 26.39
C GLY A 5 -4.98 13.25 24.98
N ALA A 6 -5.72 13.66 23.94
CA ALA A 6 -5.47 13.26 22.56
C ALA A 6 -4.06 13.64 22.04
N THR A 7 -3.58 14.84 22.36
CA THR A 7 -2.23 15.29 21.98
C THR A 7 -1.15 14.45 22.65
N ALA A 8 -1.29 14.21 23.96
CA ALA A 8 -0.36 13.37 24.71
C ALA A 8 -0.41 11.90 24.26
N PHE A 9 -1.57 11.42 23.79
CA PHE A 9 -1.69 10.12 23.15
C PHE A 9 -0.89 10.06 21.85
N LYS A 10 -1.13 10.98 20.90
CA LYS A 10 -0.42 10.98 19.60
C LYS A 10 1.10 11.08 19.76
N ALA A 11 1.59 11.84 20.74
CA ALA A 11 3.02 12.00 20.99
C ALA A 11 3.71 10.75 21.57
N ARG A 12 2.96 9.83 22.19
CA ARG A 12 3.50 8.66 22.89
C ARG A 12 3.16 7.34 22.22
N ALA A 13 2.08 7.32 21.44
CA ALA A 13 1.60 6.11 20.78
C ALA A 13 2.50 5.75 19.61
N LEU A 14 2.90 4.48 19.54
CA LEU A 14 3.59 3.92 18.39
C LEU A 14 2.57 3.43 17.35
N PRO A 15 2.93 3.34 16.06
CA PRO A 15 2.09 2.69 15.05
C PRO A 15 1.72 1.25 15.44
N LEU A 16 0.55 0.78 15.01
CA LEU A 16 0.19 -0.63 15.09
C LEU A 16 0.43 -1.28 13.73
N HIS A 17 1.31 -2.27 13.67
CA HIS A 17 1.54 -3.05 12.46
C HIS A 17 0.56 -4.23 12.42
N VAL A 18 -0.17 -4.34 11.30
CA VAL A 18 -1.11 -5.42 11.05
C VAL A 18 -0.56 -6.27 9.92
N ASN A 19 -0.41 -7.57 10.18
CA ASN A 19 -0.14 -8.57 9.15
C ASN A 19 -1.46 -9.22 8.73
N LEU A 20 -1.81 -9.13 7.45
CA LEU A 20 -2.95 -9.82 6.88
C LEU A 20 -2.49 -11.10 6.21
N THR A 21 -3.11 -12.21 6.58
CA THR A 21 -2.78 -13.52 6.06
C THR A 21 -3.98 -14.46 6.08
N HIS A 22 -3.99 -15.41 5.15
CA HIS A 22 -4.86 -16.58 5.16
C HIS A 22 -4.34 -17.71 6.06
N THR A 23 -3.09 -17.64 6.52
CA THR A 23 -2.53 -18.63 7.44
C THR A 23 -3.20 -18.49 8.80
N PRO A 24 -3.96 -19.50 9.27
CA PRO A 24 -4.60 -19.43 10.58
C PRO A 24 -3.55 -19.28 11.69
N PRO A 25 -3.81 -18.46 12.73
CA PRO A 25 -2.92 -18.39 13.88
C PRO A 25 -2.85 -19.77 14.54
N SER A 26 -1.63 -20.30 14.70
CA SER A 26 -1.41 -21.52 15.49
C SER A 26 -1.81 -21.22 16.93
N ILE A 27 -2.80 -21.94 17.47
CA ILE A 27 -3.08 -21.90 18.90
C ILE A 27 -1.80 -22.41 19.60
N PRO A 28 -1.25 -21.67 20.57
CA PRO A 28 -0.08 -22.12 21.30
C PRO A 28 -0.49 -23.25 22.25
N ASP A 29 -0.42 -24.48 21.78
CA ASP A 29 -0.08 -25.61 22.65
C ASP A 29 1.46 -25.67 22.68
N GLU A 30 2.08 -26.20 23.74
CA GLU A 30 3.53 -26.14 24.02
C GLU A 30 4.47 -26.70 22.89
N GLU A 31 3.93 -27.15 21.76
CA GLU A 31 4.64 -27.66 20.58
C GLU A 31 4.57 -26.76 19.32
N THR A 32 3.77 -25.70 19.26
CA THR A 32 3.60 -24.91 18.02
C THR A 32 4.57 -23.72 17.94
N ALA A 33 5.59 -23.85 17.07
CA ALA A 33 6.48 -22.76 16.71
C ALA A 33 5.69 -21.57 16.11
N PRO A 34 6.08 -20.31 16.38
CA PRO A 34 5.44 -19.13 15.80
C PRO A 34 5.48 -19.19 14.27
N ALA A 35 4.43 -18.65 13.62
CA ALA A 35 4.29 -18.60 12.17
C ALA A 35 5.62 -18.22 11.51
N ALA A 36 6.13 -19.14 10.69
CA ALA A 36 7.50 -19.15 10.17
C ALA A 36 7.88 -17.84 9.45
N ASN A 37 9.20 -17.59 9.30
CA ASN A 37 9.76 -16.45 8.56
C ASN A 37 9.25 -16.29 7.10
N ALA A 38 8.52 -17.26 6.57
CA ALA A 38 7.74 -17.18 5.35
C ALA A 38 6.30 -17.61 5.65
N ASP A 39 5.35 -16.69 5.49
CA ASP A 39 3.91 -16.91 5.68
C ASP A 39 3.28 -17.22 4.31
N PRO A 40 2.94 -18.48 3.99
CA PRO A 40 2.43 -18.86 2.65
C PRO A 40 1.09 -18.19 2.32
N GLY A 41 0.32 -17.81 3.36
CA GLY A 41 -0.96 -17.13 3.23
C GLY A 41 -0.85 -15.61 3.23
N PHE A 42 0.36 -15.03 3.20
CA PHE A 42 0.57 -13.59 3.33
C PHE A 42 -0.19 -12.80 2.25
N ILE A 43 -1.01 -11.86 2.69
CA ILE A 43 -1.79 -10.95 1.83
C ILE A 43 -1.12 -9.57 1.79
N GLY A 44 -0.62 -9.11 2.93
CA GLY A 44 0.02 -7.80 3.02
C GLY A 44 0.13 -7.26 4.44
N THR A 45 0.98 -6.26 4.62
CA THR A 45 1.08 -5.51 5.87
C THR A 45 0.48 -4.11 5.74
N THR A 46 -0.02 -3.54 6.84
CA THR A 46 -0.33 -2.11 6.94
C THR A 46 0.00 -1.59 8.33
N SER A 47 0.28 -0.29 8.41
CA SER A 47 0.59 0.41 9.66
C SER A 47 -0.56 1.35 9.99
N LEU A 48 -1.15 1.18 11.17
CA LEU A 48 -2.17 2.09 11.68
C LEU A 48 -1.47 3.19 12.48
N LEU A 49 -1.70 4.44 12.11
CA LEU A 49 -1.06 5.60 12.73
C LEU A 49 -1.94 6.19 13.85
N PRO A 50 -1.34 6.68 14.95
CA PRO A 50 -2.08 7.40 15.98
C PRO A 50 -2.83 8.60 15.38
N THR A 51 -4.12 8.73 15.68
CA THR A 51 -5.01 9.72 15.06
C THR A 51 -6.15 10.09 16.00
N THR A 52 -6.62 11.33 15.87
CA THR A 52 -7.89 11.82 16.41
C THR A 52 -8.99 11.65 15.37
N PHE A 53 -10.09 11.02 15.74
CA PHE A 53 -11.26 10.86 14.90
C PHE A 53 -12.14 12.10 14.92
N ASN A 54 -12.93 12.33 13.86
CA ASN A 54 -13.86 13.45 13.76
C ASN A 54 -14.89 13.49 14.91
N THR A 55 -15.13 12.35 15.56
CA THR A 55 -16.01 12.21 16.72
C THR A 55 -15.35 12.65 18.05
N GLY A 56 -14.11 13.15 18.02
CA GLY A 56 -13.36 13.58 19.21
C GLY A 56 -12.76 12.45 20.05
N SER A 57 -12.88 11.20 19.61
CA SER A 57 -12.13 10.06 20.14
C SER A 57 -10.74 10.02 19.51
N TYR A 58 -9.82 9.26 20.10
CA TYR A 58 -8.49 9.02 19.52
C TYR A 58 -8.15 7.53 19.52
N GLY A 59 -7.17 7.14 18.72
CA GLY A 59 -6.74 5.76 18.55
C GLY A 59 -5.83 5.60 17.36
N TRP A 60 -5.88 4.47 16.67
CA TRP A 60 -5.11 4.22 15.46
C TRP A 60 -6.01 4.07 14.25
N LYS A 61 -5.56 4.60 13.11
CA LYS A 61 -6.27 4.53 11.83
C LYS A 61 -5.32 4.10 10.73
N GLY A 62 -5.79 3.25 9.83
CA GLY A 62 -5.08 2.92 8.60
C GLY A 62 -6.01 2.32 7.56
N SER A 63 -5.60 2.40 6.31
CA SER A 63 -6.30 1.81 5.17
C SER A 63 -5.31 1.14 4.23
N LYS A 64 -5.77 0.11 3.51
CA LYS A 64 -4.99 -0.55 2.46
C LYS A 64 -5.91 -1.15 1.41
N ARG A 65 -5.59 -0.93 0.14
CA ARG A 65 -6.18 -1.67 -0.98
C ARG A 65 -5.42 -2.98 -1.14
N ILE A 66 -6.14 -4.09 -1.17
CA ILE A 66 -5.58 -5.45 -1.38
C ILE A 66 -6.30 -6.10 -2.57
N THR A 67 -5.64 -7.08 -3.18
CA THR A 67 -6.25 -7.92 -4.21
C THR A 67 -6.27 -9.35 -3.66
N LEU A 68 -7.44 -9.98 -3.65
CA LEU A 68 -7.63 -11.35 -3.19
C LEU A 68 -8.02 -12.23 -4.37
N GLU A 69 -7.50 -13.45 -4.40
CA GLU A 69 -7.88 -14.47 -5.37
C GLU A 69 -8.91 -15.41 -4.73
N LEU A 70 -10.10 -15.50 -5.32
CA LEU A 70 -11.17 -16.38 -4.87
C LEU A 70 -11.23 -17.65 -5.74
N PRO A 71 -11.44 -18.83 -5.14
CA PRO A 71 -11.68 -20.05 -5.91
C PRO A 71 -13.01 -19.93 -6.66
N ASN A 72 -13.03 -20.39 -7.91
CA ASN A 72 -14.25 -20.41 -8.72
C ASN A 72 -15.25 -21.43 -8.13
N PRO A 73 -16.52 -21.05 -7.90
CA PRO A 73 -17.55 -21.95 -7.36
C PRO A 73 -17.79 -23.20 -8.22
N ASP A 74 -17.54 -23.13 -9.53
CA ASP A 74 -17.86 -24.21 -10.48
C ASP A 74 -16.72 -25.25 -10.64
N GLY A 75 -15.62 -25.10 -9.89
CA GLY A 75 -14.51 -26.05 -9.92
C GLY A 75 -13.70 -25.97 -11.20
N GLY A 76 -12.84 -24.95 -11.31
CA GLY A 76 -11.84 -24.77 -12.37
C GLY A 76 -10.59 -24.08 -11.84
N ASP A 77 -9.50 -24.11 -12.61
CA ASP A 77 -8.21 -23.52 -12.21
C ASP A 77 -8.19 -21.97 -12.25
N ASP A 78 -9.19 -21.36 -12.87
CA ASP A 78 -9.32 -19.90 -12.93
C ASP A 78 -9.74 -19.33 -11.57
N LYS A 79 -8.89 -18.47 -11.00
CA LYS A 79 -9.20 -17.74 -9.77
C LYS A 79 -9.72 -16.34 -10.09
N GLU A 80 -10.80 -15.95 -9.45
CA GLU A 80 -11.35 -14.59 -9.58
C GLU A 80 -10.54 -13.60 -8.73
N LYS A 81 -10.09 -12.49 -9.32
CA LYS A 81 -9.39 -11.42 -8.61
C LYS A 81 -10.37 -10.37 -8.12
N VAL A 82 -10.44 -10.17 -6.81
CA VAL A 82 -11.27 -9.15 -6.16
C VAL A 82 -10.39 -8.09 -5.51
N HIS A 83 -10.67 -6.81 -5.79
CA HIS A 83 -10.02 -5.69 -5.11
C HIS A 83 -10.81 -5.29 -3.86
N VAL A 84 -10.17 -5.33 -2.70
CA VAL A 84 -10.79 -5.01 -1.40
C VAL A 84 -10.14 -3.76 -0.81
N MET A 85 -10.97 -2.86 -0.28
CA MET A 85 -10.52 -1.71 0.51
C MET A 85 -10.64 -2.06 2.00
N LEU A 86 -9.52 -2.34 2.67
CA LEU A 86 -9.49 -2.53 4.11
C LEU A 86 -9.33 -1.19 4.80
N THR A 87 -10.20 -0.88 5.76
CA THR A 87 -10.06 0.29 6.65
C THR A 87 -10.20 -0.16 8.09
N ILE A 88 -9.20 0.14 8.93
CA ILE A 88 -9.18 -0.24 10.34
C ILE A 88 -9.16 1.02 11.20
N ASN A 89 -10.13 1.11 12.12
CA ASN A 89 -10.20 2.13 13.17
C ASN A 89 -10.10 1.45 14.54
N ALA A 90 -8.92 1.49 15.16
CA ALA A 90 -8.71 0.99 16.52
C ALA A 90 -8.89 2.15 17.52
N THR A 91 -10.07 2.25 18.12
CA THR A 91 -10.40 3.38 19.03
C THR A 91 -9.98 3.07 20.46
N VAL A 92 -9.29 4.01 21.13
CA VAL A 92 -9.00 3.88 22.57
C VAL A 92 -10.30 3.99 23.36
N MET A 93 -10.58 3.00 24.20
CA MET A 93 -11.80 2.99 25.01
C MET A 93 -11.82 4.16 25.99
N GLY A 94 -12.93 4.90 26.02
CA GLY A 94 -13.08 6.07 26.89
C GLY A 94 -12.24 7.29 26.48
N SER A 95 -11.82 7.37 25.22
CA SER A 95 -11.01 8.47 24.65
C SER A 95 -11.79 9.71 24.25
N LYS A 96 -13.13 9.70 24.35
CA LYS A 96 -13.94 10.88 24.06
C LYS A 96 -13.50 12.00 24.99
N GLN A 97 -12.98 13.07 24.41
CA GLN A 97 -12.53 14.25 25.15
C GLN A 97 -13.70 14.83 25.94
N THR A 98 -13.61 14.83 27.27
CA THR A 98 -14.18 15.93 28.06
C THR A 98 -13.31 17.15 27.76
N LYS A 99 -13.89 18.25 27.30
CA LYS A 99 -13.21 19.50 26.90
C LYS A 99 -11.94 19.75 27.73
N ASP A 100 -10.78 19.53 27.12
CA ASP A 100 -9.51 20.05 27.60
C ASP A 100 -8.95 20.87 26.44
N GLU A 101 -8.87 22.18 26.67
CA GLU A 101 -8.50 23.19 25.68
C GLU A 101 -7.00 23.09 25.40
N GLY A 102 -6.65 22.53 24.24
CA GLY A 102 -5.28 22.48 23.72
C GLY A 102 -5.27 22.79 22.21
N PRO A 103 -4.18 23.38 21.68
CA PRO A 103 -4.22 24.15 20.43
C PRO A 103 -4.69 23.34 19.22
N LYS A 104 -5.49 24.03 18.39
CA LYS A 104 -5.96 23.57 17.09
C LYS A 104 -4.76 23.52 16.13
N GLU A 105 -4.04 22.40 16.13
CA GLU A 105 -3.02 22.17 15.11
C GLU A 105 -3.70 21.84 13.78
N GLU A 106 -3.31 22.62 12.78
CA GLU A 106 -3.80 22.59 11.41
C GLU A 106 -3.51 21.25 10.75
N ALA A 107 -4.37 20.91 9.79
CA ALA A 107 -4.19 19.80 8.88
C ALA A 107 -2.94 20.03 8.02
N GLY A 108 -1.80 19.54 8.52
CA GLY A 108 -0.61 19.32 7.72
C GLY A 108 -0.80 18.10 6.84
N GLU A 109 -1.32 18.33 5.65
CA GLU A 109 -1.15 17.48 4.48
C GLU A 109 0.36 17.31 4.22
N ASN A 110 0.89 16.10 4.45
CA ASN A 110 2.21 15.67 3.93
C ASN A 110 2.33 14.15 4.10
N GLY A 111 2.67 13.33 3.11
CA GLY A 111 2.92 13.59 1.70
C GLY A 111 2.60 12.32 0.93
N GLU A 112 1.72 12.46 -0.05
CA GLU A 112 1.59 11.53 -1.16
C GLU A 112 2.86 11.73 -2.01
N ALA A 113 3.74 10.73 -2.00
CA ALA A 113 4.87 10.71 -2.92
C ALA A 113 4.31 10.61 -4.34
N ALA A 114 4.40 11.71 -5.07
CA ALA A 114 4.12 11.78 -6.49
C ALA A 114 5.05 10.80 -7.23
N GLU A 115 4.49 9.70 -7.74
CA GLU A 115 5.10 8.97 -8.85
C GLU A 115 4.82 9.76 -10.12
N ALA A 116 5.82 10.53 -10.56
CA ALA A 116 5.85 11.12 -11.90
C ALA A 116 6.14 10.02 -12.93
N PRO A 117 5.53 10.08 -14.13
CA PRO A 117 5.69 9.07 -15.17
C PRO A 117 6.96 9.34 -15.99
N GLU A 118 7.82 8.34 -16.16
CA GLU A 118 8.90 8.38 -17.16
C GLU A 118 8.75 7.23 -18.17
N GLN A 119 8.40 7.58 -19.40
CA GLN A 119 8.80 6.93 -20.66
C GLN A 119 9.43 8.03 -21.53
N PRO A 120 10.10 7.72 -22.65
CA PRO A 120 11.21 6.81 -22.88
C PRO A 120 12.41 7.58 -23.50
N GLU A 121 13.66 7.30 -23.13
CA GLU A 121 14.81 7.88 -23.84
C GLU A 121 15.38 6.92 -24.88
N ALA A 122 15.40 7.40 -26.12
CA ALA A 122 16.03 6.80 -27.27
C ALA A 122 17.48 7.28 -27.44
N ALA A 123 18.36 6.32 -27.75
CA ALA A 123 19.50 6.35 -28.67
C ALA A 123 20.52 7.52 -28.66
N THR A 124 21.81 7.17 -28.61
CA THR A 124 22.91 7.60 -29.52
C THR A 124 24.19 6.81 -29.19
N ALA A 125 24.71 5.96 -30.10
CA ALA A 125 25.82 6.17 -31.06
C ALA A 125 27.19 5.70 -30.45
N GLU A 126 28.16 5.04 -31.10
CA GLU A 126 28.71 5.03 -32.47
C GLU A 126 29.54 3.74 -32.75
N GLU A 127 29.75 3.42 -34.05
CA GLU A 127 30.99 2.95 -34.76
C GLU A 127 30.56 2.33 -36.13
N GLU A 128 30.67 3.04 -37.27
CA GLU A 128 31.73 3.01 -38.33
C GLU A 128 32.07 1.59 -38.87
N GLU A 129 32.07 1.24 -40.16
CA GLU A 129 32.52 1.91 -41.40
C GLU A 129 31.81 1.40 -42.70
N ALA A 130 31.78 2.30 -43.69
CA ALA A 130 32.01 2.17 -45.15
C ALA A 130 31.42 1.02 -46.00
N ASP A 131 30.66 1.38 -47.05
CA ASP A 131 31.16 1.33 -48.45
C ASP A 131 30.27 2.17 -49.40
N LYS A 132 30.88 2.73 -50.46
CA LYS A 132 30.35 3.73 -51.40
C LYS A 132 29.76 3.12 -52.68
N GLU A 133 29.10 4.00 -53.46
CA GLU A 133 28.72 3.86 -54.89
C GLU A 133 27.54 2.91 -55.16
N GLU A 134 26.47 3.32 -55.85
CA GLU A 134 26.45 3.96 -57.15
C GLU A 134 25.11 4.70 -57.37
N ALA A 135 25.16 5.86 -58.02
CA ALA A 135 24.01 6.69 -58.36
C ALA A 135 23.62 6.52 -59.85
N GLU A 136 22.34 6.76 -60.10
CA GLU A 136 21.72 7.13 -61.38
C GLU A 136 21.52 6.06 -62.48
N ALA A 137 20.26 5.76 -62.78
CA ALA A 137 19.72 5.89 -64.15
C ALA A 137 18.18 5.88 -64.18
N LYS A 138 17.61 7.03 -64.59
CA LYS A 138 16.52 7.22 -65.58
C LYS A 138 15.46 6.12 -65.68
N GLY A 139 14.18 6.38 -65.45
CA GLY A 139 13.38 7.28 -66.27
C GLY A 139 12.42 6.48 -67.15
N GLU A 140 11.12 6.67 -66.90
CA GLU A 140 10.01 6.63 -67.87
C GLU A 140 9.60 5.33 -68.61
N THR A 141 8.27 5.26 -68.81
CA THR A 141 7.49 4.56 -69.85
C THR A 141 7.13 3.07 -69.77
N THR A 142 5.85 2.85 -69.45
CA THR A 142 4.79 2.23 -70.31
C THR A 142 4.86 0.73 -70.62
N ALA A 143 3.90 -0.02 -70.04
CA ALA A 143 2.78 -0.63 -70.78
C ALA A 143 1.69 -1.07 -69.80
#